data_AF-A0A923JTF3-F1
#
_entry.id   AF-A0A923JTF3-F1
#
_cell.length_a   1.000
_cell.length_b   1.000
_cell.length_c   1.000
_cell.angle_alpha   90.00
_cell.angle_beta   90.00
_cell.angle_gamma   90.00
#
_symmetry.space_group_name_H-M   'P 1'
#
loop_
_entity.id
_entity.type
_entity.pdbx_description
1 polymer ?
#
loop_
_entity_poly.entity_id
_entity_poly.type
_entity_poly.pdbx_seq_one_letter_code
_entity_poly.pdbx_strand_id
1 'polypeptide(L)'
;MNPSTTTTSPSRLGQFWHKWRFHLNVLLLLIPLGFMPKYFSEAALFRGDGGLGEREVGEVQVGPWSLRLAEFRNEAPRTQGPAGPMKHFNAALCQRCISQVKATYLRIGKPRSLRAAGVIFFGSPYRMGALLPVPKKTQPDAELWITLEGWDGSMHQASIPLSQASPATVAWLKSQGARP
;
A
#
# COMPACT_ATOMS: atom_id res chain seq x y z
N MET A 1 19.83 -57.97 51.26
CA MET A 1 19.54 -56.54 51.52
C MET A 1 18.94 -55.96 50.25
N ASN A 2 17.63 -55.73 50.21
CA ASN A 2 16.99 -55.13 49.03
C ASN A 2 17.07 -53.60 49.13
N PRO A 3 17.49 -52.90 48.07
CA PRO A 3 17.47 -51.45 48.06
C PRO A 3 16.01 -50.97 48.02
N SER A 4 15.64 -50.13 48.99
CA SER A 4 14.37 -49.41 49.00
C SER A 4 14.37 -48.40 47.86
N THR A 5 13.63 -48.65 46.79
CA THR A 5 13.35 -47.67 45.74
C THR A 5 12.46 -46.56 46.29
N THR A 6 13.06 -45.41 46.63
CA THR A 6 12.33 -44.17 46.92
C THR A 6 11.77 -43.61 45.62
N THR A 7 10.47 -43.78 45.39
CA THR A 7 9.78 -43.16 44.26
C THR A 7 9.70 -41.64 44.48
N THR A 8 10.52 -40.87 43.77
CA THR A 8 10.46 -39.40 43.78
C THR A 8 9.09 -38.94 43.29
N SER A 9 8.32 -38.31 44.17
CA SER A 9 6.99 -37.81 43.84
C SER A 9 7.12 -36.65 42.82
N PRO A 10 6.41 -36.71 41.67
CA PRO A 10 6.58 -35.71 40.61
C PRO A 10 6.18 -34.31 41.07
N SER A 11 7.01 -33.31 40.75
CA SER A 11 6.75 -31.92 41.12
C SER A 11 5.50 -31.37 40.41
N ARG A 12 4.71 -30.55 41.12
CA ARG A 12 3.50 -29.90 40.56
C ARG A 12 3.82 -29.06 39.33
N LEU A 13 5.01 -28.47 39.30
CA LEU A 13 5.51 -27.69 38.16
C LEU A 13 5.79 -28.56 36.93
N GLY A 14 6.35 -29.76 37.13
CA GLY A 14 6.59 -30.74 36.06
C GLY A 14 5.27 -31.27 35.46
N GLN A 15 4.29 -31.59 36.30
CA GLN A 15 2.96 -32.01 35.83
C GLN A 15 2.25 -30.90 35.05
N PHE A 16 2.35 -29.65 35.51
CA PHE A 16 1.83 -28.49 34.80
C PHE A 16 2.53 -28.30 33.45
N TRP A 17 3.87 -28.40 33.41
CA TRP A 17 4.64 -28.33 32.17
C TRP A 17 4.23 -29.41 31.16
N HIS A 18 4.15 -30.67 31.58
CA HIS A 18 3.74 -31.76 30.69
C HIS A 18 2.31 -31.59 30.17
N LYS A 19 1.40 -31.04 30.99
CA LYS A 19 0.03 -30.69 30.57
C LYS A 19 0.01 -29.56 29.53
N TRP A 20 0.80 -28.50 29.73
CA TRP A 20 0.78 -27.32 28.86
C TRP A 20 1.69 -27.41 27.64
N ARG A 21 2.71 -28.27 27.64
CA ARG A 21 3.63 -28.44 26.52
C ARG A 21 2.90 -28.78 25.23
N PHE A 22 1.88 -29.64 25.28
CA PHE A 22 1.08 -29.97 24.10
C PHE A 22 0.36 -28.74 23.53
N HIS A 23 -0.33 -27.98 24.39
CA HIS A 23 -1.05 -26.77 23.98
C HIS A 23 -0.10 -25.69 23.42
N LEU A 24 1.09 -25.54 24.00
CA LEU A 24 2.11 -24.62 23.49
C LEU A 24 2.64 -25.03 22.10
N ASN A 25 2.82 -26.34 21.85
CA ASN A 25 3.21 -26.83 20.51
C ASN A 25 2.09 -26.62 19.49
N VAL A 26 0.84 -26.88 19.88
CA VAL A 26 -0.32 -26.59 19.02
C VAL A 26 -0.39 -25.10 18.71
N LEU A 27 -0.24 -24.23 19.71
CA LEU A 27 -0.23 -22.78 19.51
C LEU A 27 0.90 -22.34 18.57
N LEU A 28 2.09 -22.93 18.70
CA LEU A 28 3.24 -22.64 17.83
C LEU A 28 2.94 -22.95 16.35
N LEU A 29 2.11 -23.96 16.07
CA LEU A 29 1.64 -24.26 14.71
C LEU A 29 0.49 -23.34 14.30
N LEU A 30 -0.47 -23.07 15.18
CA LEU A 30 -1.65 -22.27 14.84
C LEU A 30 -1.35 -20.80 14.58
N ILE A 31 -0.36 -20.21 15.28
CA ILE A 31 0.06 -18.82 15.08
C ILE A 31 0.40 -18.52 13.61
N PRO A 32 1.39 -19.19 12.98
CA PRO A 32 1.73 -18.91 11.59
C PRO A 32 0.57 -19.20 10.64
N LEU A 33 -0.21 -20.28 10.87
CA LEU A 33 -1.40 -20.58 10.06
C LEU A 33 -2.45 -19.46 10.12
N GLY A 34 -2.65 -18.83 11.29
CA GLY A 34 -3.55 -17.69 11.44
C GLY A 34 -3.10 -16.45 10.65
N PHE A 35 -1.79 -16.24 10.50
CA PHE A 35 -1.23 -15.11 9.75
C PHE A 35 -1.06 -15.37 8.24
N MET A 36 -1.07 -16.65 7.80
CA MET A 36 -0.87 -17.02 6.40
C MET A 36 -1.78 -16.28 5.41
N PRO A 37 -3.12 -16.17 5.62
CA PRO A 37 -3.99 -15.50 4.66
C PRO A 37 -3.57 -14.05 4.37
N LYS A 38 -3.23 -13.29 5.42
CA LYS A 38 -2.75 -11.91 5.29
C LYS A 38 -1.39 -11.86 4.61
N TYR A 39 -0.48 -12.76 4.97
CA TYR A 39 0.83 -12.82 4.34
C TYR A 39 0.72 -13.06 2.82
N PHE A 40 -0.12 -14.02 2.40
CA PHE A 40 -0.29 -14.33 0.99
C PHE A 40 -1.04 -13.24 0.22
N SER A 41 -2.03 -12.58 0.83
CA SER A 41 -2.70 -11.45 0.18
C SER A 41 -1.75 -10.27 -0.03
N GLU A 42 -0.90 -9.97 0.97
CA GLU A 42 0.12 -8.93 0.82
C GLU A 42 1.20 -9.31 -0.20
N ALA A 43 1.63 -10.57 -0.22
CA ALA A 43 2.59 -11.06 -1.21
C ALA A 43 2.02 -11.01 -2.64
N ALA A 44 0.76 -11.42 -2.83
CA ALA A 44 0.06 -11.35 -4.11
C ALA A 44 -0.10 -9.90 -4.59
N LEU A 45 -0.45 -8.99 -3.68
CA LEU A 45 -0.55 -7.56 -3.98
C LEU A 45 0.80 -6.96 -4.37
N PHE A 46 1.88 -7.33 -3.68
CA PHE A 46 3.22 -6.83 -3.98
C PHE A 46 3.75 -7.35 -5.32
N ARG A 47 3.59 -8.66 -5.61
CA ARG A 47 3.98 -9.26 -6.89
C ARG A 47 3.13 -8.80 -8.06
N GLY A 48 1.88 -8.45 -7.77
CA GLY A 48 0.91 -8.02 -8.75
C GLY A 48 -0.07 -9.06 -9.24
N ASP A 49 -0.04 -10.24 -8.64
CA ASP A 49 -1.04 -11.30 -8.82
C ASP A 49 -2.46 -10.81 -8.44
N GLY A 50 -2.55 -9.85 -7.52
CA GLY A 50 -3.80 -9.19 -7.10
C GLY A 50 -4.25 -8.00 -7.94
N GLY A 51 -3.65 -7.76 -9.11
CA GLY A 51 -3.93 -6.58 -9.94
C GLY A 51 -3.15 -5.34 -9.47
N LEU A 52 -3.56 -4.15 -9.92
CA LEU A 52 -2.80 -2.92 -9.67
C LEU A 52 -2.81 -2.47 -8.20
N GLY A 53 -3.86 -2.76 -7.45
CA GLY A 53 -3.98 -2.36 -6.05
C GLY A 53 -5.24 -2.94 -5.41
N GLU A 54 -5.41 -2.74 -4.11
CA GLU A 54 -6.63 -3.15 -3.39
C GLU A 54 -7.89 -2.40 -3.85
N ARG A 55 -7.71 -1.21 -4.45
CA ARG A 55 -8.80 -0.44 -5.03
C ARG A 55 -8.41 0.13 -6.38
N GLU A 56 -9.09 -0.31 -7.43
CA GLU A 56 -8.99 0.33 -8.74
C GLU A 56 -9.80 1.62 -8.77
N VAL A 57 -9.16 2.69 -9.23
CA VAL A 57 -9.81 3.97 -9.51
C VAL A 57 -10.48 3.94 -10.89
N GLY A 58 -9.88 3.20 -11.81
CA GLY A 58 -10.33 3.05 -13.20
C GLY A 58 -9.36 3.67 -14.19
N GLU A 59 -9.81 3.81 -15.43
CA GLU A 59 -9.08 4.48 -16.50
C GLU A 59 -9.21 6.00 -16.38
N VAL A 60 -8.08 6.70 -16.52
CA VAL A 60 -8.00 8.15 -16.54
C VAL A 60 -7.44 8.57 -17.90
N GLN A 61 -8.24 9.33 -18.64
CA GLN A 61 -7.83 9.94 -19.90
C GLN A 61 -6.97 11.18 -19.62
N VAL A 62 -5.80 11.27 -20.26
CA VAL A 62 -4.82 12.35 -20.10
C VAL A 62 -4.38 12.80 -21.49
N GLY A 63 -5.15 13.72 -22.08
CA GLY A 63 -4.97 14.15 -23.47
C GLY A 63 -5.17 12.98 -24.45
N PRO A 64 -4.20 12.66 -25.33
CA PRO A 64 -4.29 11.54 -26.27
C PRO A 64 -4.00 10.17 -25.61
N TRP A 65 -3.47 10.16 -24.39
CA TRP A 65 -3.08 8.95 -23.66
C TRP A 65 -4.06 8.63 -22.55
N SER A 66 -4.00 7.41 -22.05
CA SER A 66 -4.74 7.00 -20.85
C SER A 66 -3.89 6.07 -19.99
N LEU A 67 -4.24 6.01 -18.71
CA LEU A 67 -3.69 5.04 -17.77
C LEU A 67 -4.79 4.50 -16.87
N ARG A 68 -4.63 3.27 -16.40
CA ARG A 68 -5.41 2.74 -15.28
C ARG A 68 -4.69 3.09 -13.99
N LEU A 69 -5.40 3.67 -13.03
CA LEU A 69 -4.87 4.03 -11.72
C LEU A 69 -5.50 3.15 -10.64
N ALA A 70 -4.70 2.77 -9.65
CA ALA A 70 -5.17 2.07 -8.46
C ALA A 70 -4.48 2.59 -7.20
N GLU A 71 -5.25 2.65 -6.13
CA GLU A 71 -4.75 2.81 -4.77
C GLU A 71 -4.13 1.47 -4.35
N PHE A 72 -2.83 1.48 -4.00
CA PHE A 72 -2.12 0.23 -3.72
C PHE A 72 -2.74 -0.52 -2.53
N ARG A 73 -3.02 0.21 -1.43
CA ARG A 73 -3.70 -0.30 -0.24
C ARG A 73 -4.84 0.62 0.16
N ASN A 74 -6.02 0.09 0.44
CA ASN A 74 -7.21 0.82 0.84
C ASN A 74 -7.20 1.11 2.36
N GLU A 75 -6.24 1.93 2.77
CA GLU A 75 -6.00 2.31 4.17
C GLU A 75 -5.45 3.75 4.27
N ALA A 76 -5.29 4.29 5.48
CA ALA A 76 -4.70 5.61 5.65
C ALA A 76 -3.26 5.70 5.09
N PRO A 77 -2.77 6.90 4.71
CA PRO A 77 -1.36 7.11 4.38
C PRO A 77 -0.44 6.57 5.48
N ARG A 78 0.63 5.87 5.10
CA ARG A 78 1.60 5.31 6.05
C ARG A 78 2.67 6.35 6.36
N THR A 79 3.02 6.49 7.63
CA THR A 79 4.13 7.34 8.05
C THR A 79 5.46 6.70 7.65
N GLN A 80 6.25 7.40 6.83
CA GLN A 80 7.58 6.98 6.40
C GLN A 80 8.68 7.78 7.09
N GLY A 81 8.70 7.71 8.42
CA GLY A 81 9.69 8.42 9.24
C GLY A 81 9.71 9.93 8.95
N PRO A 82 10.89 10.55 8.75
CA PRO A 82 11.02 11.97 8.45
C PRO A 82 10.33 12.43 7.16
N ALA A 83 10.09 11.53 6.19
CA ALA A 83 9.38 11.88 4.96
C ALA A 83 7.88 12.15 5.19
N GLY A 84 7.36 11.80 6.38
CA GLY A 84 5.98 12.02 6.75
C GLY A 84 5.01 11.00 6.15
N PRO A 85 3.70 11.30 6.15
CA PRO A 85 2.67 10.41 5.63
C PRO A 85 2.71 10.33 4.10
N MET A 86 2.79 9.10 3.60
CA MET A 86 2.89 8.79 2.17
C MET A 86 1.76 7.83 1.76
N LYS A 87 1.25 8.02 0.54
CA LYS A 87 0.24 7.16 -0.06
C LYS A 87 0.79 6.50 -1.31
N HIS A 88 0.62 5.19 -1.44
CA HIS A 88 1.11 4.44 -2.59
C HIS A 88 0.00 4.26 -3.62
N PHE A 89 0.30 4.61 -4.87
CA PHE A 89 -0.52 4.36 -6.04
C PHE A 89 0.25 3.53 -7.06
N ASN A 90 -0.46 2.66 -7.76
CA ASN A 90 0.05 1.99 -8.95
C ASN A 90 -0.71 2.46 -10.18
N ALA A 91 -0.05 2.41 -11.33
CA ALA A 91 -0.65 2.74 -12.60
C ALA A 91 -0.17 1.81 -13.72
N ALA A 92 -1.01 1.64 -14.75
CA ALA A 92 -0.65 0.97 -16.00
C ALA A 92 -1.01 1.86 -17.17
N LEU A 93 -0.05 2.12 -18.06
CA LEU A 93 -0.30 2.87 -19.29
C LEU A 93 -1.14 2.04 -20.26
N CYS A 94 -1.94 2.71 -21.09
CA CYS A 94 -2.59 2.06 -22.22
C CYS A 94 -1.55 1.45 -23.18
N GLN A 95 -1.89 0.36 -23.88
CA GLN A 95 -0.92 -0.37 -24.70
C GLN A 95 -0.17 0.51 -25.72
N ARG A 96 -0.89 1.38 -26.44
CA ARG A 96 -0.29 2.32 -27.40
C ARG A 96 0.56 3.42 -26.73
N CYS A 97 0.19 3.80 -25.51
CA CYS A 97 0.82 4.88 -24.75
C CYS A 97 2.25 4.52 -24.33
N ILE A 98 2.55 3.22 -24.13
CA ILE A 98 3.84 2.73 -23.62
C ILE A 98 5.02 3.20 -24.46
N SER A 99 4.86 3.23 -25.79
CA SER A 99 5.91 3.67 -26.72
C SER A 99 6.02 5.20 -26.84
N GLN A 100 5.02 5.94 -26.38
CA GLN A 100 4.87 7.38 -26.60
C GLN A 100 5.19 8.19 -25.34
N VAL A 101 4.82 7.65 -24.17
CA VAL A 101 5.02 8.29 -22.87
C VAL A 101 6.43 8.02 -22.38
N LYS A 102 7.15 9.11 -22.09
CA LYS A 102 8.48 9.12 -21.48
C LYS A 102 8.40 9.03 -19.97
N ALA A 103 7.49 9.78 -19.35
CA ALA A 103 7.35 9.82 -17.90
C ALA A 103 5.91 10.08 -17.45
N THR A 104 5.52 9.48 -16.32
CA THR A 104 4.23 9.69 -15.66
C THR A 104 4.48 10.27 -14.28
N TYR A 105 3.79 11.36 -13.94
CA TYR A 105 3.89 12.03 -12.66
C TYR A 105 2.55 12.07 -11.94
N LEU A 106 2.63 12.13 -10.61
CA LEU A 106 1.48 12.19 -9.71
C LEU A 106 1.68 13.27 -8.65
N ARG A 107 0.63 14.05 -8.40
CA ARG A 107 0.65 15.12 -7.41
C ARG A 107 -0.71 15.35 -6.78
N ILE A 108 -0.74 15.73 -5.50
CA ILE A 108 -1.92 16.35 -4.90
C ILE A 108 -1.92 17.85 -5.19
N GLY A 109 -2.98 18.32 -5.86
CA GLY A 109 -3.15 19.69 -6.31
C GLY A 109 -2.44 20.00 -7.64
N LYS A 110 -2.94 21.02 -8.34
CA LYS A 110 -2.51 21.36 -9.70
C LYS A 110 -1.02 21.71 -9.76
N PRO A 111 -0.23 21.05 -10.64
CA PRO A 111 1.17 21.41 -10.84
C PRO A 111 1.29 22.73 -11.62
N ARG A 112 2.20 23.61 -11.18
CA ARG A 112 2.50 24.89 -11.85
C ARG A 112 3.47 24.78 -13.03
N SER A 113 4.19 23.66 -13.13
CA SER A 113 5.17 23.37 -14.16
C SER A 113 5.56 21.89 -14.11
N LEU A 114 6.27 21.39 -15.12
CA LEU A 114 6.77 20.01 -15.16
C LEU A 114 7.72 19.71 -13.98
N ARG A 115 8.59 20.64 -13.62
CA ARG A 115 9.47 20.52 -12.42
C ARG A 115 8.67 20.35 -11.13
N ALA A 116 7.42 20.83 -11.11
CA ALA A 116 6.51 20.70 -9.98
C ALA A 116 5.43 19.63 -10.20
N ALA A 117 5.54 18.75 -11.20
CA ALA A 117 4.56 17.72 -11.54
C ALA A 117 4.36 16.64 -10.47
N GLY A 118 5.20 16.63 -9.44
CA GLY A 118 5.06 15.78 -8.26
C GLY A 118 6.04 14.61 -8.29
N VAL A 119 5.60 13.47 -7.76
CA VAL A 119 6.40 12.25 -7.76
C VAL A 119 6.27 11.56 -9.12
N ILE A 120 7.34 10.94 -9.58
CA ILE A 120 7.36 10.16 -10.80
C ILE A 120 7.00 8.70 -10.48
N PHE A 121 6.24 8.07 -11.36
CA PHE A 121 6.02 6.63 -11.31
C PHE A 121 7.27 5.88 -11.80
N PHE A 122 7.61 4.79 -11.12
CA PHE A 122 8.74 3.94 -11.45
C PHE A 122 8.32 2.51 -11.73
N GLY A 123 9.10 1.80 -12.54
CA GLY A 123 8.91 0.38 -12.85
C GLY A 123 8.42 0.14 -14.28
N SER A 124 7.84 -1.04 -14.50
CA SER A 124 7.32 -1.46 -15.79
C SER A 124 6.10 -0.61 -16.19
N PRO A 125 5.94 -0.19 -17.46
CA PRO A 125 4.79 0.62 -17.89
C PRO A 125 3.44 -0.10 -17.75
N TYR A 126 3.46 -1.42 -17.57
CA TYR A 126 2.30 -2.26 -17.28
C TYR A 126 1.90 -2.25 -15.80
N ARG A 127 2.80 -1.82 -14.91
CA ARG A 127 2.59 -1.73 -13.45
C ARG A 127 3.69 -0.85 -12.84
N MET A 128 3.47 0.45 -12.89
CA MET A 128 4.33 1.45 -12.29
C MET A 128 3.85 1.76 -10.88
N GLY A 129 4.77 2.08 -9.95
CA GLY A 129 4.43 2.51 -8.59
C GLY A 129 4.91 3.94 -8.29
N ALA A 130 4.11 4.70 -7.56
CA ALA A 130 4.45 6.04 -7.08
C ALA A 130 4.09 6.20 -5.61
N LEU A 131 5.08 6.63 -4.82
CA LEU A 131 4.90 6.94 -3.42
C LEU A 131 4.65 8.44 -3.24
N LEU A 132 3.39 8.81 -3.07
CA LEU A 132 2.90 10.19 -3.07
C LEU A 132 2.90 10.79 -1.64
N PRO A 133 3.61 11.89 -1.38
CA PRO A 133 3.48 12.63 -0.14
C PRO A 133 2.06 13.17 0.06
N VAL A 134 1.53 13.04 1.28
CA VAL A 134 0.24 13.61 1.66
C VAL A 134 0.45 14.68 2.74
N PRO A 135 0.70 15.95 2.37
CA PRO A 135 0.86 17.02 3.35
C PRO A 135 -0.31 17.07 4.35
N LYS A 136 -0.02 17.33 5.63
CA LYS A 136 -1.07 17.44 6.67
C LYS A 136 -2.11 18.54 6.38
N LYS A 137 -1.70 19.56 5.62
CA LYS A 137 -2.55 20.67 5.17
C LYS A 137 -3.33 20.38 3.89
N THR A 138 -3.26 19.16 3.37
CA THR A 138 -4.05 18.78 2.19
C THR A 138 -5.52 18.84 2.54
N GLN A 139 -6.30 19.56 1.72
CA GLN A 139 -7.74 19.65 1.93
C GLN A 139 -8.43 18.34 1.52
N PRO A 140 -9.49 17.90 2.23
CA PRO A 140 -10.23 16.68 1.90
C PRO A 140 -10.85 16.67 0.49
N ASP A 141 -11.12 17.83 -0.09
CA ASP A 141 -11.66 18.05 -1.43
C ASP A 141 -10.57 18.27 -2.49
N ALA A 142 -9.29 18.12 -2.13
CA ALA A 142 -8.18 18.26 -3.06
C ALA A 142 -8.30 17.28 -4.25
N GLU A 143 -7.66 17.64 -5.35
CA GLU A 143 -7.57 16.79 -6.53
C GLU A 143 -6.23 16.07 -6.61
N LEU A 144 -6.25 14.87 -7.18
CA LEU A 144 -5.08 14.13 -7.60
C LEU A 144 -4.83 14.44 -9.09
N TRP A 145 -3.68 15.03 -9.37
CA TRP A 145 -3.25 15.43 -10.70
C TRP A 145 -2.26 14.42 -11.26
N ILE A 146 -2.50 14.01 -12.50
CA ILE A 146 -1.68 13.11 -13.30
C ILE A 146 -1.10 13.93 -14.44
N THR A 147 0.21 13.84 -14.65
CA THR A 147 0.89 14.48 -15.80
C THR A 147 1.62 13.41 -16.60
N LEU A 148 1.39 13.39 -17.91
CA LEU A 148 2.11 12.54 -18.84
C LEU A 148 2.99 13.41 -19.74
N GLU A 149 4.27 13.07 -19.81
CA GLU A 149 5.26 13.67 -20.72
C GLU A 149 5.56 12.66 -21.85
N GLY A 150 5.44 13.10 -23.10
CA GLY A 150 5.78 12.32 -24.28
C GLY A 150 7.25 12.39 -24.65
N TRP A 151 7.73 11.41 -25.41
CA TRP A 151 9.07 11.46 -26.03
C TRP A 151 9.22 12.59 -27.05
N ASP A 152 8.11 13.05 -27.61
CA ASP A 152 8.02 14.21 -28.50
C ASP A 152 8.04 15.56 -27.76
N GLY A 153 8.11 15.55 -26.42
CA GLY A 153 8.06 16.74 -25.57
C GLY A 153 6.65 17.28 -25.31
N SER A 154 5.60 16.66 -25.85
CA SER A 154 4.22 17.03 -25.52
C SER A 154 3.90 16.68 -24.05
N MET A 155 3.02 17.46 -23.44
CA MET A 155 2.62 17.26 -22.05
C MET A 155 1.11 17.38 -21.91
N HIS A 156 0.52 16.41 -21.24
CA HIS A 156 -0.91 16.36 -20.97
C HIS A 156 -1.17 16.13 -19.48
N GLN A 157 -2.24 16.74 -18.97
CA GLN A 157 -2.62 16.67 -17.56
C GLN A 157 -4.10 16.32 -17.42
N ALA A 158 -4.41 15.58 -16.37
CA ALA A 158 -5.78 15.33 -15.92
C ALA A 158 -5.84 15.39 -14.41
N SER A 159 -7.02 15.68 -13.87
CA SER A 159 -7.30 15.63 -12.44
C SER A 159 -8.44 14.66 -12.17
N ILE A 160 -8.40 14.06 -10.98
CA ILE A 160 -9.53 13.35 -10.40
C ILE A 160 -9.67 13.76 -8.93
N PRO A 161 -10.88 13.76 -8.34
CA PRO A 161 -11.05 14.04 -6.92
C PRO A 161 -10.24 13.07 -6.06
N LEU A 162 -9.57 13.56 -5.01
CA LEU A 162 -8.85 12.69 -4.06
C LEU A 162 -9.81 11.72 -3.35
N SER A 163 -11.07 12.13 -3.17
CA SER A 163 -12.14 11.27 -2.64
C SER A 163 -12.46 10.08 -3.54
N GLN A 164 -12.30 10.22 -4.86
CA GLN A 164 -12.44 9.10 -5.80
C GLN A 164 -11.19 8.23 -5.79
N ALA A 165 -10.01 8.85 -5.79
CA ALA A 165 -8.73 8.16 -5.89
C ALA A 165 -8.35 7.39 -4.62
N SER A 166 -8.64 7.94 -3.44
CA SER A 166 -8.35 7.36 -2.13
C SER A 166 -9.32 7.88 -1.05
N PRO A 167 -10.50 7.24 -0.91
CA PRO A 167 -11.44 7.55 0.17
C PRO A 167 -10.79 7.42 1.56
N ALA A 168 -9.90 6.44 1.75
CA ALA A 168 -9.19 6.22 3.00
C ALA A 168 -8.24 7.38 3.36
N THR A 169 -7.58 7.98 2.36
CA THR A 169 -6.79 9.22 2.58
C THR A 169 -7.68 10.38 3.00
N VAL A 170 -8.84 10.54 2.37
CA VAL A 170 -9.79 11.61 2.74
C VAL A 170 -10.33 11.43 4.16
N ALA A 171 -10.68 10.20 4.55
CA ALA A 171 -11.08 9.88 5.91
C ALA A 171 -9.96 10.19 6.93
N TRP A 172 -8.72 9.86 6.59
CA TRP A 172 -7.55 10.20 7.40
C TRP A 172 -7.34 11.72 7.52
N LEU A 173 -7.45 12.49 6.42
CA LEU A 173 -7.33 13.96 6.45
C LEU A 173 -8.37 14.60 7.35
N LYS A 174 -9.63 14.13 7.29
CA LYS A 174 -10.71 14.59 8.17
C LYS A 174 -10.42 14.33 9.66
N SER A 175 -9.80 13.20 9.99
CA SER A 175 -9.41 12.91 11.39
C SER A 175 -8.21 13.72 11.87
N GLN A 176 -7.33 14.18 10.96
CA GLN A 176 -6.22 15.08 11.33
C GLN A 176 -6.70 16.50 11.64
N GLY A 177 -7.69 17.01 10.90
CA GLY A 177 -8.28 18.34 11.14
C GLY A 177 -9.14 18.45 12.41
N ALA A 178 -9.48 17.32 13.03
CA ALA A 178 -10.18 17.26 14.32
C ALA A 178 -9.24 17.29 15.53
N ARG A 179 -7.91 17.43 15.32
CA ARG A 179 -6.95 17.60 16.40
C ARG A 179 -6.87 19.10 16.77
N PRO A 180 -7.19 19.48 18.02
CA PRO A 180 -7.11 20.86 18.49
C PRO A 180 -5.69 21.42 18.45
#